data_AF-A0A844M736-F1
#
_entry.id   AF-A0A844M736-F1
#
_cell.length_a   1.000
_cell.length_b   1.000
_cell.length_c   1.000
_cell.angle_alpha   90.00
_cell.angle_beta   90.00
_cell.angle_gamma   90.00
#
_symmetry.space_group_name_H-M   'P 1'
#
loop_
_entity.id
_entity.type
_entity.pdbx_description
1 polymer ?
#
loop_
_entity_poly.entity_id
_entity_poly.type
_entity_poly.pdbx_seq_one_letter_code
_entity_poly.pdbx_strand_id
1 'polypeptide(L)' 'MSTGKGLKRIKNQPVLHSSLKKQKNLWLTIEIWDLIKEEATKNQLSCSEYVEQKLRECHGR' A
#
# COMPACT_ATOMS: atom_id res chain seq x y z
N MET A 1 -12.54 10.39 -15.67
CA MET A 1 -12.23 9.13 -14.96
C MET A 1 -13.48 8.66 -14.25
N SER A 2 -14.04 7.51 -14.65
CA SER A 2 -15.25 6.96 -14.01
C SER A 2 -14.86 6.35 -12.67
N THR A 3 -15.07 7.10 -11.57
CA THR A 3 -15.08 6.52 -10.23
C THR A 3 -16.19 5.49 -10.22
N GLY A 4 -15.89 4.21 -9.97
CA GLY A 4 -16.83 3.09 -9.99
C GLY A 4 -18.01 3.24 -9.02
N LYS A 5 -18.93 4.16 -9.34
CA LYS A 5 -20.22 4.35 -8.69
C LYS A 5 -21.11 3.20 -9.18
N GLY A 6 -21.19 2.14 -8.37
CA GLY A 6 -22.07 0.99 -8.65
C GLY A 6 -21.47 -0.38 -8.33
N LEU A 7 -20.17 -0.48 -8.01
CA LEU A 7 -19.56 -1.76 -7.65
C LEU A 7 -19.71 -2.03 -6.14
N LYS A 8 -20.41 -3.12 -5.81
CA LYS A 8 -20.55 -3.62 -4.43
C LYS A 8 -19.15 -3.94 -3.90
N ARG A 9 -18.73 -3.27 -2.82
CA ARG A 9 -17.39 -3.45 -2.23
C ARG A 9 -17.22 -4.91 -1.79
N ILE A 10 -16.23 -5.59 -2.37
CA ILE A 10 -15.73 -6.87 -1.86
C ILE A 10 -14.65 -6.56 -0.82
N LYS A 11 -14.66 -7.25 0.32
CA LYS A 11 -13.66 -7.09 1.38
C LYS A 11 -12.25 -7.28 0.78
N ASN A 12 -11.34 -6.36 1.06
CA ASN A 12 -9.96 -6.32 0.56
C ASN A 12 -9.77 -6.02 -0.94
N GLN A 13 -10.79 -5.49 -1.64
CA GLN A 13 -10.61 -4.97 -2.99
C GLN A 13 -10.23 -3.48 -2.96
N PRO A 14 -9.04 -3.10 -3.45
CA PRO A 14 -8.66 -1.70 -3.53
C PRO A 14 -9.53 -0.97 -4.57
N VAL A 15 -10.15 0.14 -4.15
CA VAL A 15 -11.09 0.92 -4.98
C VAL A 15 -10.38 1.69 -6.10
N LEU A 16 -9.09 1.98 -5.92
CA LEU A 16 -8.28 2.81 -6.81
C LEU A 16 -7.20 2.04 -7.57
N HIS A 17 -7.15 0.71 -7.44
CA HIS A 17 -6.09 -0.11 -8.05
C HIS A 17 -6.67 -1.27 -8.83
N SER A 18 -5.98 -1.61 -9.92
CA SER A 18 -6.40 -2.63 -10.89
C SER A 18 -6.35 -4.07 -10.36
N SER A 19 -5.62 -4.31 -9.27
CA SER A 19 -5.34 -5.67 -8.76
C SER A 19 -5.58 -5.80 -7.27
N LEU A 20 -6.13 -6.95 -6.85
CA LEU A 20 -6.23 -7.34 -5.45
C LEU A 20 -4.83 -7.50 -4.84
N LYS A 21 -4.63 -7.00 -3.62
CA LYS A 21 -3.40 -7.26 -2.87
C LYS A 21 -3.29 -8.75 -2.58
N LYS A 22 -2.11 -9.31 -2.87
CA LYS A 22 -1.74 -10.68 -2.50
C LYS A 22 -0.56 -10.60 -1.55
N GLN A 23 -0.53 -11.47 -0.54
CA GLN A 23 0.59 -11.53 0.39
C GLN A 23 1.88 -11.86 -0.37
N LYS A 24 2.92 -11.06 -0.13
CA LYS A 24 4.28 -11.25 -0.62
C LYS A 24 5.21 -11.15 0.56
N ASN A 25 6.17 -12.07 0.66
CA ASN A 25 7.16 -12.06 1.73
C ASN A 25 8.39 -11.27 1.26
N LEU A 26 8.87 -10.37 2.10
CA LEU A 26 10.09 -9.60 1.89
C LEU A 26 11.01 -9.82 3.08
N TRP A 27 12.31 -9.91 2.81
CA TRP A 27 13.33 -10.03 3.84
C TRP A 27 13.92 -8.64 4.07
N LEU A 28 13.83 -8.16 5.31
CA LEU A 28 14.28 -6.83 5.72
C LEU A 28 15.07 -6.97 7.02
N THR A 29 16.00 -6.05 7.25
CA THR A 29 16.64 -5.92 8.57
C THR A 29 15.64 -5.34 9.57
N ILE A 30 15.85 -5.61 10.87
CA ILE A 30 14.99 -5.13 11.95
C ILE A 30 14.93 -3.59 11.95
N GLU A 31 16.09 -2.94 11.78
CA GLU A 31 16.23 -1.48 11.74
C GLU A 31 15.35 -0.85 10.66
N ILE A 32 15.39 -1.41 9.44
CA ILE A 32 14.59 -0.90 8.31
C ILE A 32 13.10 -1.17 8.53
N TRP A 33 12.75 -2.31 9.12
CA TRP A 33 11.35 -2.61 9.43
C TRP A 33 10.75 -1.64 10.44
N ASP A 34 11.50 -1.26 11.47
CA ASP A 34 11.03 -0.30 12.47
C ASP A 34 10.93 1.11 11.89
N LEU A 35 11.88 1.53 11.05
CA LEU A 35 11.75 2.79 10.30
C LEU A 35 10.51 2.82 9.40
N ILE A 36 10.19 1.71 8.73
CA ILE A 36 8.96 1.59 7.93
C ILE A 36 7.71 1.76 8.80
N LYS A 37 7.69 1.18 10.01
CA LYS A 37 6.55 1.35 10.93
C LYS A 37 6.40 2.78 11.39
N GLU A 38 7.50 3.43 11.77
CA GLU A 38 7.48 4.81 12.23
C GLU A 38 6.95 5.74 11.14
N GLU A 39 7.49 5.64 9.93
CA GLU A 39 7.05 6.46 8.80
C GLU A 39 5.62 6.14 8.36
N ALA A 40 5.22 4.87 8.36
CA ALA A 40 3.83 4.50 8.07
C ALA A 40 2.87 5.13 9.11
N THR A 41 3.24 5.11 10.39
CA THR A 41 2.44 5.70 11.47
C THR A 41 2.34 7.23 11.32
N LYS A 42 3.46 7.91 11.01
CA LYS A 42 3.47 9.36 10.75
C LYS A 42 2.55 9.75 9.60
N ASN A 43 2.49 8.92 8.55
CA ASN A 43 1.65 9.14 7.38
C ASN A 43 0.21 8.61 7.54
N GLN A 44 -0.14 8.04 8.70
CA GLN A 44 -1.44 7.39 8.95
C GLN A 44 -1.78 6.28 7.95
N LEU A 45 -0.76 5.55 7.49
CA LEU A 45 -0.86 4.46 6.51
C LEU A 45 -0.48 3.12 7.16
N SER A 46 -0.91 2.02 6.55
CA SER A 46 -0.33 0.72 6.86
C SER A 46 1.08 0.60 6.26
N CYS A 47 1.94 -0.23 6.85
CA CYS A 47 3.31 -0.45 6.34
C CYS A 47 3.32 -0.91 4.87
N SER A 48 2.39 -1.76 4.47
CA SER A 48 2.26 -2.21 3.07
C SER A 48 1.91 -1.06 2.12
N GLU A 49 1.10 -0.11 2.57
CA GLU A 49 0.61 0.99 1.74
C GLU A 49 1.69 2.05 1.64
N TYR A 50 2.38 2.31 2.74
CA TYR A 50 3.55 3.18 2.78
C TYR A 50 4.64 2.70 1.80
N VAL A 51 4.99 1.42 1.81
CA VAL A 51 5.99 0.85 0.90
C VAL A 51 5.53 0.96 -0.56
N GLU A 52 4.27 0.64 -0.86
CA GLU A 52 3.74 0.79 -2.21
C GLU A 52 3.74 2.25 -2.68
N GLN A 53 3.39 3.20 -1.82
CA GLN A 53 3.41 4.62 -2.15
C GLN A 53 4.83 5.11 -2.42
N LYS A 54 5.80 4.75 -1.58
CA LYS A 54 7.21 5.10 -1.79
C LYS A 54 7.77 4.51 -3.07
N LEU A 55 7.43 3.27 -3.39
CA LEU A 55 7.83 2.65 -4.66
C LEU A 55 7.22 3.36 -5.88
N ARG A 56 5.98 3.85 -5.78
CA ARG A 56 5.35 4.65 -6.83
C ARG A 56 6.02 6.01 -7.02
N GLU A 57 6.29 6.71 -5.91
CA GLU A 57 7.04 7.97 -5.91
C GLU A 57 8.41 7.80 -6.58
N CYS A 58 9.16 6.74 -6.23
CA CYS A 58 10.47 6.46 -6.83
C CYS A 58 10.39 6.04 -8.31
N HIS A 59 9.36 5.29 -8.71
CA HIS A 59 9.18 4.85 -10.10
C HIS A 59 8.56 5.95 -10.99
N GLY A 60 8.09 7.07 -10.42
CA GLY A 60 7.41 8.13 -11.15
C GLY A 60 6.02 7.73 -11.67
N ARG A 61 5.29 6.93 -10.89
CA ARG A 61 3.91 6.48 -11.21
C ARG A 61 2.88 7.02 -10.22
#